data_AF-A0A6L8VN23-F1
#
_entry.id   AF-A0A6L8VN23-F1
#
_cell.length_a   1.000
_cell.length_b   1.000
_cell.length_c   1.000
_cell.angle_alpha   90.00
_cell.angle_beta   90.00
_cell.angle_gamma   90.00
#
_symmetry.space_group_name_H-M   'P 1'
#
loop_
_entity.id
_entity.type
_entity.pdbx_description
1 polymer ?
#
loop_
_entity_poly.entity_id
_entity_poly.type
_entity_poly.pdbx_seq_one_letter_code
_entity_poly.pdbx_strand_id
1 'polypeptide(L)'
;MFRLLPPALVMLLALPAAASSDDAWEAFRAEVDSACRALVTGPGAPSVEVEPFGSASYGVALITMALPDGASERYACVFDKESKAAELAGPFPEAEAAPESE
;
A
#
# COMPACT_ATOMS: atom_id res chain seq x y z
N MET A 1 -4.76 41.02 -44.53
CA MET A 1 -5.53 39.76 -44.67
C MET A 1 -5.42 39.01 -43.35
N PHE A 2 -6.32 39.28 -42.40
CA PHE A 2 -6.28 38.67 -41.07
C PHE A 2 -6.98 37.31 -41.14
N ARG A 3 -6.22 36.22 -41.03
CA ARG A 3 -6.73 34.85 -41.07
C ARG A 3 -7.24 34.52 -39.66
N LEU A 4 -8.55 34.64 -39.43
CA LEU A 4 -9.21 34.17 -38.21
C LEU A 4 -9.13 32.64 -38.16
N LEU A 5 -8.36 32.11 -37.20
CA LEU A 5 -8.34 30.68 -36.86
C LEU A 5 -9.63 30.35 -36.10
N PRO A 6 -10.36 29.27 -36.45
CA PRO A 6 -11.61 28.91 -35.77
C PRO A 6 -11.32 28.44 -34.33
N PRO A 7 -12.20 28.75 -33.36
CA PRO A 7 -12.03 28.26 -31.99
C PRO A 7 -12.20 26.74 -32.01
N ALA A 8 -11.11 26.01 -31.74
CA ALA A 8 -11.18 24.58 -31.49
C ALA A 8 -11.98 24.38 -30.20
N LEU A 9 -13.23 23.95 -30.35
CA LEU A 9 -14.11 23.56 -29.25
C LEU A 9 -13.51 22.30 -28.59
N VAL A 10 -12.73 22.48 -27.53
CA VAL A 10 -12.28 21.40 -26.66
C VAL A 10 -13.51 20.90 -25.89
N MET A 11 -14.18 19.88 -26.43
CA MET A 11 -15.18 19.14 -25.66
C MET A 11 -14.45 18.32 -24.60
N LEU A 12 -14.43 18.84 -23.37
CA LEU A 12 -14.01 18.08 -22.19
C LEU A 12 -15.09 17.03 -21.92
N LEU A 13 -14.92 15.83 -22.47
CA LEU A 13 -15.78 14.69 -22.14
C LEU A 13 -15.59 14.40 -20.65
N ALA A 14 -16.62 14.71 -19.85
CA ALA A 14 -16.70 14.28 -18.46
C ALA A 14 -16.85 12.75 -18.45
N LEU A 15 -15.72 12.04 -18.47
CA LEU A 15 -15.69 10.60 -18.29
C LEU A 15 -16.23 10.30 -16.88
N PRO A 16 -17.16 9.34 -16.73
CA PRO A 16 -17.60 8.93 -15.41
C PRO A 16 -16.39 8.43 -14.63
N ALA A 17 -16.18 8.98 -13.44
CA ALA A 17 -15.20 8.47 -12.50
C ALA A 17 -15.69 7.09 -12.03
N ALA A 18 -15.16 6.02 -12.61
CA ALA A 18 -15.38 4.68 -12.10
C ALA A 18 -14.62 4.55 -10.78
N ALA A 19 -15.34 4.63 -9.66
CA ALA A 19 -14.80 4.17 -8.39
C ALA A 19 -14.56 2.65 -8.51
N SER A 20 -13.45 2.16 -7.95
CA SER A 20 -13.20 0.73 -7.91
C SER A 20 -14.30 0.04 -7.07
N SER A 21 -14.70 -1.17 -7.47
CA SER A 21 -15.70 -1.95 -6.75
C SER A 21 -15.13 -2.57 -5.48
N ASP A 22 -16.01 -2.98 -4.56
CA ASP A 22 -15.60 -3.67 -3.32
C ASP A 22 -14.84 -4.97 -3.62
N ASP A 23 -15.28 -5.75 -4.60
CA ASP A 23 -14.58 -6.97 -5.05
C ASP A 23 -13.15 -6.67 -5.53
N ALA A 24 -12.95 -5.56 -6.26
CA ALA A 24 -11.63 -5.17 -6.74
C ALA A 24 -10.70 -4.79 -5.57
N TRP A 25 -11.24 -4.15 -4.53
CA TRP A 25 -10.48 -3.85 -3.32
C TRP A 25 -10.17 -5.08 -2.47
N GLU A 26 -11.08 -6.05 -2.41
CA GLU A 26 -10.82 -7.31 -1.73
C GLU A 26 -9.71 -8.12 -2.42
N ALA A 27 -9.79 -8.26 -3.75
CA ALA A 27 -8.75 -8.91 -4.53
C ALA A 27 -7.39 -8.22 -4.39
N PHE A 28 -7.38 -6.88 -4.40
CA PHE A 28 -6.17 -6.11 -4.19
C PHE A 28 -5.53 -6.38 -2.82
N ARG A 29 -6.32 -6.35 -1.74
CA ARG A 29 -5.79 -6.63 -0.39
C ARG A 29 -5.24 -8.05 -0.26
N ALA A 30 -5.92 -9.03 -0.87
CA ALA A 30 -5.45 -10.42 -0.87
C ALA A 30 -4.12 -10.57 -1.61
N GLU A 31 -3.94 -9.82 -2.71
CA GLU A 31 -2.68 -9.80 -3.47
C GLU A 31 -1.55 -9.19 -2.63
N VAL A 32 -1.81 -8.07 -1.94
CA VAL A 32 -0.84 -7.42 -1.04
C VAL A 32 -0.47 -8.34 0.13
N ASP A 33 -1.45 -8.95 0.82
CA ASP A 33 -1.16 -9.90 1.93
C ASP A 33 -0.26 -11.04 1.46
N SER A 34 -0.64 -11.68 0.36
CA SER A 34 0.09 -12.82 -0.20
C SER A 34 1.54 -12.45 -0.54
N ALA A 35 1.74 -11.36 -1.29
CA ALA A 35 3.06 -10.93 -1.72
C ALA A 35 3.94 -10.51 -0.53
N CYS A 36 3.39 -9.76 0.41
CA CYS A 36 4.12 -9.30 1.59
C CYS A 36 4.47 -10.44 2.55
N ARG A 37 3.53 -11.36 2.80
CA ARG A 37 3.75 -12.53 3.66
C ARG A 37 4.84 -13.45 3.11
N ALA A 38 4.98 -13.55 1.79
CA ALA A 38 6.00 -14.37 1.14
C ALA A 38 7.44 -13.87 1.37
N LEU A 39 7.62 -12.59 1.73
CA LEU A 39 8.95 -12.01 2.00
C LEU A 39 9.42 -12.23 3.45
N VAL A 40 8.51 -12.63 4.35
CA VAL A 40 8.81 -12.76 5.76
C VAL A 40 9.41 -14.13 6.05
N THR A 41 10.55 -14.15 6.72
CA THR A 41 11.20 -15.38 7.19
C THR A 41 11.26 -15.40 8.71
N GLY A 42 10.76 -16.45 9.35
CA GLY A 42 10.88 -16.60 10.79
C GLY A 42 10.11 -17.81 11.34
N PRO A 43 10.34 -18.18 12.62
CA PRO A 43 9.81 -19.40 13.21
C PRO A 43 8.31 -19.33 13.59
N GLY A 44 7.54 -18.37 13.06
CA GLY A 44 6.14 -18.15 13.42
C GLY A 44 5.31 -17.55 12.30
N ALA A 45 3.99 -17.56 12.47
CA ALA A 45 3.07 -16.92 11.53
C ALA A 45 3.05 -15.39 11.78
N PRO A 46 3.39 -14.56 10.78
CA PRO A 46 3.27 -13.12 10.92
C PRO A 46 1.82 -12.67 11.05
N SER A 47 1.59 -11.66 11.89
CA SER A 47 0.43 -10.79 11.74
C SER A 47 0.68 -9.84 10.57
N VAL A 48 -0.29 -9.71 9.66
CA VAL A 48 -0.20 -8.82 8.50
C VAL A 48 -1.45 -7.95 8.46
N GLU A 49 -1.23 -6.65 8.50
CA GLU A 49 -2.27 -5.63 8.49
C GLU A 49 -2.14 -4.84 7.17
N VAL A 50 -2.99 -5.17 6.21
CA VAL A 50 -3.01 -4.53 4.89
C VAL A 50 -3.79 -3.22 4.95
N GLU A 51 -3.19 -2.12 4.49
CA GLU A 51 -3.90 -0.85 4.34
C GLU A 51 -4.99 -1.00 3.25
N PRO A 52 -6.25 -0.59 3.50
CA PRO A 52 -7.38 -0.95 2.64
C PRO A 52 -7.29 -0.62 1.15
N PHE A 53 -6.53 0.40 0.75
CA PHE A 53 -6.53 0.96 -0.61
C PHE A 53 -5.13 1.20 -1.20
N GLY A 54 -4.13 1.35 -0.32
CA GLY A 54 -2.80 1.83 -0.60
C GLY A 54 -2.78 3.30 -1.04
N SER A 55 -1.72 3.64 -1.77
CA SER A 55 -1.59 4.89 -2.51
C SER A 55 -2.01 4.72 -3.98
N ALA A 56 -1.81 5.75 -4.80
CA ALA A 56 -2.04 5.64 -6.25
C ALA A 56 -1.25 4.50 -6.90
N SER A 57 0.00 4.29 -6.48
CA SER A 57 0.93 3.35 -7.13
C SER A 57 1.26 2.11 -6.29
N TYR A 58 0.99 2.14 -4.98
CA TYR A 58 1.47 1.10 -4.08
C TYR A 58 0.39 0.60 -3.13
N GLY A 59 0.40 -0.70 -2.83
CA GLY A 59 -0.19 -1.27 -1.62
C GLY A 59 0.81 -1.23 -0.46
N VAL A 60 0.29 -1.21 0.77
CA VAL A 60 1.13 -1.15 1.97
C VAL A 60 0.56 -2.13 2.99
N ALA A 61 1.46 -2.86 3.66
CA ALA A 61 1.09 -3.68 4.81
C ALA A 61 2.07 -3.47 5.96
N LEU A 62 1.56 -3.46 7.19
CA LEU A 62 2.36 -3.58 8.39
C LEU A 62 2.43 -5.05 8.78
N ILE A 63 3.63 -5.56 8.99
CA ILE A 63 3.87 -6.94 9.41
C ILE A 63 4.43 -6.91 10.82
N THR A 64 3.86 -7.72 11.71
CA THR A 64 4.39 -7.90 13.07
C THR A 64 4.80 -9.36 13.26
N MET A 65 6.06 -9.56 13.63
CA MET A 65 6.67 -10.84 13.93
C MET A 65 6.95 -10.97 15.41
N ALA A 66 6.45 -12.02 16.04
CA ALA A 66 6.81 -12.36 17.41
C ALA A 66 8.17 -13.08 17.44
N LEU A 67 9.05 -12.65 18.35
CA LEU A 67 10.35 -13.26 18.58
C LEU A 67 10.33 -14.25 19.76
N PRO A 68 11.25 -15.23 19.80
CA PRO A 68 11.28 -16.24 20.88
C PRO A 68 11.49 -15.68 22.29
N ASP A 69 12.09 -14.51 22.41
CA ASP A 69 12.33 -13.80 23.68
C ASP A 69 11.13 -12.98 24.16
N GLY A 70 10.02 -13.01 23.42
CA GLY A 70 8.79 -12.27 23.73
C GLY A 70 8.76 -10.86 23.17
N ALA A 71 9.81 -10.40 22.48
CA ALA A 71 9.80 -9.15 21.75
C ALA A 71 9.01 -9.27 20.44
N SER A 72 8.76 -8.14 19.78
CA SER A 72 8.18 -8.11 18.44
C SER A 72 8.98 -7.22 17.50
N GLU A 73 9.10 -7.65 16.25
CA GLU A 73 9.64 -6.84 15.16
C GLU A 73 8.51 -6.42 14.24
N ARG A 74 8.52 -5.14 13.85
CA ARG A 74 7.51 -4.57 12.95
C ARG A 74 8.17 -4.20 11.64
N TYR A 75 7.56 -4.53 10.52
CA TYR A 75 8.09 -4.29 9.18
C TYR A 75 7.04 -3.58 8.32
N ALA A 76 7.47 -2.68 7.45
CA ALA A 76 6.63 -2.18 6.38
C ALA A 76 6.92 -2.97 5.12
N CYS A 77 5.87 -3.50 4.51
CA CYS A 77 5.91 -4.03 3.16
C CYS A 77 5.24 -3.05 2.20
N VAL A 78 5.88 -2.81 1.06
CA VAL A 78 5.35 -1.99 -0.03
C VAL A 78 5.19 -2.88 -1.25
N PHE A 79 4.00 -2.85 -1.85
CA PHE A 79 3.64 -3.62 -3.03
C PHE A 79 3.41 -2.68 -4.21
N ASP A 80 4.21 -2.80 -5.26
CA ASP A 80 4.05 -2.01 -6.48
C ASP A 80 2.90 -2.55 -7.34
N LYS A 81 1.90 -1.70 -7.63
CA LYS A 81 0.67 -2.12 -8.33
C LYS A 81 0.89 -2.44 -9.81
N GLU A 82 1.95 -1.92 -10.42
CA GLU A 82 2.24 -2.08 -11.84
C GLU A 82 3.05 -3.37 -12.08
N SER A 83 4.18 -3.50 -11.40
CA SER A 83 5.10 -4.63 -11.50
C SER A 83 4.67 -5.84 -10.67
N LYS A 84 3.76 -5.64 -9.70
CA LYS A 84 3.32 -6.67 -8.73
C LYS A 84 4.44 -7.17 -7.83
N ALA A 85 5.54 -6.42 -7.72
CA ALA A 85 6.63 -6.72 -6.81
C ALA A 85 6.32 -6.20 -5.40
N ALA A 86 6.64 -7.02 -4.39
CA ALA A 86 6.66 -6.58 -3.00
C ALA A 86 8.11 -6.36 -2.54
N GLU A 87 8.31 -5.36 -1.70
CA GLU A 87 9.56 -5.09 -1.00
C GLU A 87 9.29 -4.95 0.49
N LEU A 88 10.21 -5.48 1.32
CA LEU A 88 10.13 -5.43 2.76
C LEU A 88 11.24 -4.51 3.30
N ALA A 89 10.86 -3.47 4.04
CA ALA A 89 11.81 -2.63 4.76
C ALA A 89 12.45 -3.41 5.92
N GLY A 90 13.55 -2.88 6.48
CA GLY A 90 14.08 -3.39 7.74
C GLY A 90 13.09 -3.21 8.91
N PRO A 91 13.32 -3.90 10.05
CA PRO A 91 12.43 -3.79 11.19
C PRO A 91 12.46 -2.37 11.77
N PHE A 92 11.29 -1.83 12.10
CA PHE A 92 11.17 -0.62 12.89
C PHE A 92 11.60 -0.91 14.32
N PRO A 93 12.33 0.02 14.96
CA PRO A 93 12.58 -0.09 16.39
C PRO A 93 11.24 -0.12 17.16
N GLU A 94 11.23 -0.83 18.28
CA GLU A 94 10.18 -0.68 19.28
C GLU A 94 10.10 0.82 19.61
N ALA A 95 8.90 1.39 19.64
CA ALA A 95 8.78 2.80 20.00
C ALA A 95 9.21 2.95 21.46
N GLU A 96 10.38 3.56 21.71
CA GLU A 96 10.69 4.10 23.03
C GLU A 96 9.53 5.02 23.41
N ALA A 97 8.87 4.72 24.52
CA ALA A 97 7.75 5.52 25.01
C ALA A 97 8.20 6.98 25.04
N ALA A 98 7.66 7.80 24.14
CA ALA A 98 7.92 9.23 24.18
C ALA A 98 7.46 9.71 25.56
N PRO A 99 8.28 10.49 26.29
CA PRO A 99 7.83 11.05 27.55
C PRO A 99 6.54 11.82 27.29
N GLU A 100 5.49 11.49 28.03
CA GLU A 100 4.21 12.21 27.97
C GLU A 100 4.52 13.69 28.20
N SER A 101 4.32 14.50 27.17
CA SER A 101 4.40 15.95 27.31
C SER A 101 3.16 16.40 28.10
N GLU A 102 3.35 16.65 29.39
CA GLU A 102 2.41 17.33 30.28
C GLU A 102 1.98 18.70 29.75
#